data_AF-N6XBW6-F1
#
_entry.id   AF-N6XBW6-F1
#
_cell.length_a   1.000
_cell.length_b   1.000
_cell.length_c   1.000
_cell.angle_alpha   90.00
_cell.angle_beta   90.00
_cell.angle_gamma   90.00
#
_symmetry.space_group_name_H-M   'P 1'
#
loop_
_entity.id
_entity.type
_entity.pdbx_description
1 polymer ?
#
loop_
_entity_poly.entity_id
_entity_poly.type
_entity_poly.pdbx_seq_one_letter_code
_entity_poly.pdbx_strand_id
1 'polypeptide(L)'
;MKGMETIPFAASEPSVPTVDPAVVGRIHAELVALRKNHGQLSITKLAESPLLVDICGEGDLIEAFMVFRRELERFTHGDKYEAAAALSITSPAETVLDRLTMSAERFDYQDQRTIRRWSDKGLQRIAESLVAIANLRGRLGKELLTLNLEGDLETGVQLVIDQMDFTDLPTAAPDITIWAWQDEDNASELHIDLNQQASRSAENPTYRNQRYRIALPNEHLKRTGPGRLITVAVQGRSAPSRTVIWTQEAVLPPELRVETTVHRTMVMMEISTAGSL
;
A
#
# COMPACT_ATOMS: atom_id res chain seq x y z
N MET A 1 -31.96 28.49 16.54
CA MET A 1 -31.70 27.05 16.38
C MET A 1 -31.66 26.73 14.89
N LYS A 2 -30.48 26.68 14.29
CA LYS A 2 -30.24 26.06 12.98
C LYS A 2 -29.57 24.72 13.24
N GLY A 3 -30.09 23.67 12.62
CA GLY A 3 -29.67 22.29 12.82
C GLY A 3 -28.17 22.13 12.52
N MET A 4 -27.48 21.48 13.45
CA MET A 4 -26.10 21.06 13.31
C MET A 4 -26.13 19.79 12.45
N GLU A 5 -25.86 19.92 11.16
CA GLU A 5 -25.63 18.75 10.31
C GLU A 5 -24.33 18.10 10.78
N THR A 6 -24.44 16.88 11.30
CA THR A 6 -23.31 16.00 11.59
C THR A 6 -22.54 15.76 10.30
N ILE A 7 -21.31 16.28 10.21
CA ILE A 7 -20.37 15.92 9.16
C ILE A 7 -20.04 14.43 9.37
N PRO A 8 -20.46 13.53 8.47
CA PRO A 8 -20.15 12.12 8.64
C PRO A 8 -18.67 11.91 8.37
N PHE A 9 -18.01 11.20 9.28
CA PHE A 9 -16.66 10.68 9.09
C PHE A 9 -16.69 9.70 7.90
N ALA A 10 -16.42 10.19 6.70
CA ALA A 10 -16.37 9.36 5.50
C ALA A 10 -15.06 8.56 5.52
N ALA A 11 -15.17 7.23 5.46
CA ALA A 11 -14.03 6.36 5.27
C ALA A 11 -13.27 6.80 4.00
N SER A 12 -12.01 7.20 4.16
CA SER A 12 -11.13 7.39 3.01
C SER A 12 -10.94 6.04 2.33
N GLU A 13 -11.51 5.87 1.15
CA GLU A 13 -11.24 4.70 0.32
C GLU A 13 -9.74 4.65 0.02
N PRO A 14 -9.10 3.47 0.08
CA PRO A 14 -7.69 3.34 -0.25
C PRO A 14 -7.48 3.84 -1.68
N SER A 15 -6.57 4.80 -1.87
CA SER A 15 -6.13 5.23 -3.19
C SER A 15 -5.39 4.07 -3.88
N VAL A 16 -6.15 3.24 -4.59
CA VAL A 16 -5.60 2.27 -5.53
C VAL A 16 -5.05 3.09 -6.71
N PRO A 17 -3.77 2.96 -7.05
CA PRO A 17 -3.20 3.64 -8.20
C PRO A 17 -3.99 3.19 -9.40
N THR A 18 -4.28 4.14 -10.27
CA THR A 18 -4.88 3.84 -11.54
C THR A 18 -3.98 2.82 -12.25
N VAL A 19 -4.54 1.64 -12.53
CA VAL A 19 -3.85 0.59 -13.27
C VAL A 19 -3.72 1.07 -14.71
N ASP A 20 -2.49 1.24 -15.21
CA ASP A 20 -2.27 1.70 -16.59
C ASP A 20 -2.83 0.68 -17.59
N PRO A 21 -3.88 1.04 -18.37
CA PRO A 21 -4.48 0.14 -19.35
C PRO A 21 -3.49 -0.34 -20.41
N ALA A 22 -2.46 0.45 -20.73
CA ALA A 22 -1.42 0.05 -21.69
C ALA A 22 -0.55 -1.07 -21.15
N VAL A 23 -0.17 -1.00 -19.87
CA VAL A 23 0.60 -2.07 -19.19
C VAL A 23 -0.25 -3.33 -19.08
N VAL A 24 -1.53 -3.20 -18.70
CA VAL A 24 -2.47 -4.33 -18.67
C VAL A 24 -2.57 -5.01 -20.03
N GLY A 25 -2.69 -4.23 -21.12
CA GLY A 25 -2.76 -4.77 -22.47
C GLY A 25 -1.52 -5.58 -22.85
N ARG A 26 -0.32 -5.14 -22.44
CA ARG A 26 0.94 -5.85 -22.68
C ARG A 26 1.06 -7.12 -21.84
N ILE A 27 0.71 -7.07 -20.55
CA ILE A 27 0.68 -8.25 -19.67
C ILE A 27 -0.33 -9.29 -20.16
N HIS A 28 -1.52 -8.84 -20.58
CA HIS A 28 -2.52 -9.71 -21.17
C HIS A 28 -1.97 -10.40 -22.44
N ALA A 29 -1.26 -9.68 -23.30
CA ALA A 29 -0.63 -10.27 -24.49
C ALA A 29 0.40 -11.36 -24.13
N GLU A 30 1.23 -11.13 -23.12
CA GLU A 30 2.18 -12.15 -22.62
C GLU A 30 1.47 -13.35 -22.01
N LEU A 31 0.40 -13.16 -21.22
CA LEU A 31 -0.41 -14.26 -20.69
C LEU A 31 -1.05 -15.11 -21.80
N VAL A 32 -1.54 -14.47 -22.87
CA VAL A 32 -2.08 -15.16 -24.04
C VAL A 32 -0.99 -15.95 -24.75
N ALA A 33 0.21 -15.38 -24.93
CA ALA A 33 1.34 -16.07 -25.53
C ALA A 33 1.80 -17.26 -24.67
N LEU A 34 1.98 -17.05 -23.37
CA LEU A 34 2.36 -18.07 -22.40
C LEU A 34 1.39 -19.25 -22.40
N ARG A 35 0.08 -18.97 -22.38
CA ARG A 35 -0.96 -20.01 -22.49
C ARG A 35 -0.90 -20.72 -23.83
N LYS A 36 -0.53 -20.07 -24.94
CA LYS A 36 -0.43 -20.68 -26.27
C LYS A 36 0.80 -21.58 -26.44
N ASN A 37 1.90 -21.25 -25.79
CA ASN A 37 3.15 -21.99 -25.92
C ASN A 37 3.01 -23.43 -25.41
N HIS A 38 3.78 -24.33 -26.01
CA HIS A 38 3.81 -25.75 -25.67
C HIS A 38 4.38 -25.97 -24.26
N GLY A 39 4.10 -27.13 -23.67
CA GLY A 39 4.61 -27.53 -22.37
C GLY A 39 3.89 -26.94 -21.17
N GLN A 40 4.12 -27.55 -20.02
CA GLN A 40 3.68 -27.05 -18.71
C GLN A 40 4.38 -25.73 -18.34
N LEU A 41 3.78 -24.98 -17.41
CA LEU A 41 4.41 -23.79 -16.85
C LEU A 41 5.74 -24.17 -16.16
N SER A 42 6.84 -23.58 -16.63
CA SER A 42 8.20 -23.79 -16.11
C SER A 42 8.95 -22.46 -16.04
N ILE A 43 10.08 -22.43 -15.32
CA ILE A 43 10.95 -21.25 -15.25
C ILE A 43 11.39 -20.81 -16.65
N THR A 44 11.83 -21.77 -17.48
CA THR A 44 12.24 -21.51 -18.86
C THR A 44 11.10 -20.93 -19.71
N LYS A 45 9.89 -21.46 -19.55
CA LYS A 45 8.72 -20.96 -20.28
C LYS A 45 8.32 -19.55 -19.84
N LEU A 46 8.42 -19.25 -18.54
CA LEU A 46 8.14 -17.91 -18.02
C LEU A 46 9.19 -16.89 -18.49
N ALA A 47 10.45 -17.29 -18.66
CA ALA A 47 11.53 -16.41 -19.12
C ALA A 47 11.27 -15.78 -20.51
N GLU A 48 10.39 -16.38 -21.33
CA GLU A 48 9.95 -15.83 -22.62
C GLU A 48 8.98 -14.65 -22.47
N SER A 49 8.53 -14.34 -21.25
CA SER A 49 7.56 -13.28 -20.93
C SER A 49 8.21 -12.22 -20.02
N PRO A 50 9.02 -11.31 -20.60
CA PRO A 50 9.85 -10.41 -19.81
C PRO A 50 9.04 -9.45 -18.92
N LEU A 51 7.84 -9.02 -19.34
CA LEU A 51 7.03 -8.16 -18.47
C LEU A 51 6.41 -8.94 -17.32
N LEU A 52 5.98 -10.19 -17.53
CA LEU A 52 5.54 -11.06 -16.43
C LEU A 52 6.68 -11.31 -15.43
N VAL A 53 7.91 -11.47 -15.90
CA VAL A 53 9.10 -11.59 -15.04
C VAL A 53 9.29 -10.32 -14.22
N ASP A 54 9.26 -9.16 -14.88
CA ASP A 54 9.42 -7.86 -14.23
C ASP A 54 8.34 -7.60 -13.17
N ILE A 55 7.05 -7.75 -13.51
CA ILE A 55 5.97 -7.41 -12.58
C ILE A 55 5.80 -8.42 -11.42
N CYS A 56 6.30 -9.65 -11.57
CA CYS A 56 6.20 -10.67 -10.54
C CYS A 56 7.45 -10.79 -9.67
N GLY A 57 8.63 -10.41 -10.16
CA GLY A 57 9.90 -10.62 -9.45
C GLY A 57 10.94 -9.51 -9.66
N GLU A 58 10.55 -8.34 -10.17
CA GLU A 58 11.44 -7.17 -10.33
C GLU A 58 12.73 -7.50 -11.12
N GLY A 59 12.59 -8.37 -12.13
CA GLY A 59 13.70 -8.86 -12.96
C GLY A 59 14.36 -10.15 -12.47
N ASP A 60 14.09 -10.60 -11.24
CA ASP A 60 14.49 -11.93 -10.77
C ASP A 60 13.53 -13.00 -11.28
N LEU A 61 14.06 -13.88 -12.14
CA LEU A 61 13.29 -14.93 -12.79
C LEU A 61 12.78 -16.02 -11.82
N ILE A 62 13.54 -16.34 -10.77
CA ILE A 62 13.15 -17.38 -9.80
C ILE A 62 12.04 -16.84 -8.91
N GLU A 63 12.20 -15.60 -8.41
CA GLU A 63 11.18 -14.93 -7.63
C GLU A 63 9.90 -14.74 -8.45
N ALA A 64 10.02 -14.24 -9.68
CA ALA A 64 8.89 -14.09 -10.59
C ALA A 64 8.14 -15.40 -10.78
N PHE A 65 8.85 -16.52 -10.95
CA PHE A 65 8.22 -17.82 -11.11
C PHE A 65 7.46 -18.27 -9.86
N MET A 66 8.06 -18.17 -8.67
CA MET A 66 7.40 -18.54 -7.41
C MET A 66 6.15 -17.70 -7.16
N VAL A 67 6.28 -16.40 -7.39
CA VAL A 67 5.23 -15.42 -7.16
C VAL A 67 4.10 -15.58 -8.17
N PHE A 68 4.40 -15.71 -9.45
CA PHE A 68 3.40 -15.92 -10.50
C PHE A 68 2.63 -17.22 -10.27
N ARG A 69 3.31 -18.32 -9.92
CA ARG A 69 2.66 -19.59 -9.57
C ARG A 69 1.71 -19.44 -8.37
N ARG A 70 2.13 -18.73 -7.33
CA ARG A 70 1.28 -18.49 -6.15
C ARG A 70 0.01 -17.74 -6.52
N GLU A 71 0.10 -16.70 -7.35
CA GLU A 71 -1.09 -15.95 -7.76
C GLU A 71 -2.00 -16.76 -8.69
N LEU A 72 -1.44 -17.54 -9.61
CA LEU A 72 -2.24 -18.46 -10.43
C LEU A 72 -3.00 -19.47 -9.55
N GLU A 73 -2.36 -20.04 -8.53
CA GLU A 73 -3.02 -20.94 -7.58
C GLU A 73 -4.14 -20.24 -6.80
N ARG A 74 -3.97 -18.97 -6.45
CA ARG A 74 -5.05 -18.17 -5.87
C ARG A 74 -6.23 -18.00 -6.84
N PHE A 75 -5.95 -17.72 -8.12
CA PHE A 75 -6.98 -17.53 -9.14
C PHE A 75 -7.74 -18.82 -9.50
N THR A 76 -7.19 -20.02 -9.26
CA THR A 76 -7.96 -21.28 -9.43
C THR A 76 -9.17 -21.36 -8.48
N HIS A 77 -9.13 -20.60 -7.38
CA HIS A 77 -10.19 -20.46 -6.40
C HIS A 77 -11.03 -19.18 -6.59
N GLY A 78 -10.74 -18.40 -7.64
CA GLY A 78 -11.47 -17.18 -7.99
C GLY A 78 -12.80 -17.47 -8.69
N ASP A 79 -13.31 -16.48 -9.42
CA ASP A 79 -14.51 -16.71 -10.23
C ASP A 79 -14.22 -17.66 -11.41
N LYS A 80 -15.28 -18.13 -12.09
CA LYS A 80 -15.14 -19.10 -13.19
C LYS A 80 -14.25 -18.63 -14.35
N TYR A 81 -14.11 -17.32 -14.57
CA TYR A 81 -13.28 -16.78 -15.64
C TYR A 81 -11.81 -16.84 -15.21
N GLU A 82 -11.50 -16.32 -14.02
CA GLU A 82 -10.15 -16.37 -13.44
C GLU A 82 -9.66 -17.80 -13.27
N ALA A 83 -10.52 -18.68 -12.73
CA ALA A 83 -10.21 -20.08 -12.54
C ALA A 83 -9.94 -20.79 -13.88
N ALA A 84 -10.77 -20.57 -14.90
CA ALA A 84 -10.54 -21.15 -16.23
C ALA A 84 -9.23 -20.64 -16.87
N ALA A 85 -8.87 -19.37 -16.64
CA ALA A 85 -7.61 -18.80 -17.13
C ALA A 85 -6.41 -19.42 -16.41
N ALA A 86 -6.43 -19.44 -15.07
CA ALA A 86 -5.34 -19.98 -14.27
C ALA A 86 -5.08 -21.47 -14.57
N LEU A 87 -6.15 -22.29 -14.56
CA LEU A 87 -6.05 -23.72 -14.88
C LEU A 87 -5.52 -23.98 -16.29
N SER A 88 -5.87 -23.13 -17.26
CA SER A 88 -5.37 -23.26 -18.64
C SER A 88 -3.87 -22.96 -18.79
N ILE A 89 -3.26 -22.29 -17.80
CA ILE A 89 -1.81 -22.03 -17.74
C ILE A 89 -1.12 -23.09 -16.88
N THR A 90 -1.68 -23.45 -15.72
CA THR A 90 -1.04 -24.35 -14.74
C THR A 90 -1.25 -25.83 -15.02
N SER A 91 -2.18 -26.19 -15.91
CA SER A 91 -2.41 -27.59 -16.29
C SER A 91 -1.11 -28.25 -16.80
N PRO A 92 -0.86 -29.50 -16.42
CA PRO A 92 0.37 -30.21 -16.77
C PRO A 92 0.42 -30.67 -18.24
N ALA A 93 -0.65 -30.46 -19.02
CA ALA A 93 -0.68 -30.92 -20.39
C ALA A 93 0.19 -30.08 -21.33
N GLU A 94 0.74 -30.75 -22.34
CA GLU A 94 1.68 -30.19 -23.32
C GLU A 94 1.02 -29.18 -24.26
N THR A 95 -0.16 -29.50 -24.78
CA THR A 95 -0.86 -28.64 -25.75
C THR A 95 -1.91 -27.77 -25.07
N VAL A 96 -2.18 -26.59 -25.65
CA VAL A 96 -3.27 -25.70 -25.20
C VAL A 96 -4.62 -26.41 -25.20
N LEU A 97 -4.85 -27.24 -26.22
CA LEU A 97 -6.10 -27.95 -26.42
C LEU A 97 -6.34 -28.91 -25.25
N ASP A 98 -5.33 -29.70 -24.91
CA ASP A 98 -5.39 -30.65 -23.80
C ASP A 98 -5.51 -29.93 -22.45
N ARG A 99 -4.79 -28.81 -22.26
CA ARG A 99 -4.93 -28.00 -21.03
C ARG A 99 -6.35 -27.46 -20.85
N LEU A 100 -7.00 -27.03 -21.93
CA LEU A 100 -8.40 -26.58 -21.89
C LEU A 100 -9.37 -27.74 -21.63
N THR A 101 -9.10 -28.92 -22.18
CA THR A 101 -9.88 -30.14 -21.91
C THR A 101 -9.77 -30.55 -20.45
N MET A 102 -8.55 -30.59 -19.88
CA MET A 102 -8.36 -30.88 -18.46
C MET A 102 -9.00 -29.81 -17.55
N SER A 103 -8.92 -28.53 -17.94
CA SER A 103 -9.57 -27.46 -17.18
C SER A 103 -11.08 -27.65 -17.11
N ALA A 104 -11.71 -28.23 -18.13
CA ALA A 104 -13.15 -28.48 -18.16
C ALA A 104 -13.63 -29.43 -17.04
N GLU A 105 -12.78 -30.36 -16.61
CA GLU A 105 -13.08 -31.31 -15.51
C GLU A 105 -13.43 -30.57 -14.21
N ARG A 106 -12.92 -29.34 -14.04
CA ARG A 106 -13.18 -28.50 -12.87
C ARG A 106 -14.53 -27.78 -12.90
N PHE A 107 -15.22 -27.76 -14.05
CA PHE A 107 -16.44 -26.99 -14.29
C PHE A 107 -17.60 -27.88 -14.77
N ASP A 108 -17.79 -29.05 -14.15
CA ASP A 108 -18.85 -30.00 -14.52
C ASP A 108 -18.77 -30.41 -16.01
N TYR A 109 -17.53 -30.59 -16.52
CA TYR A 109 -17.26 -31.02 -17.89
C TYR A 109 -17.89 -30.11 -18.97
N GLN A 110 -17.81 -28.78 -18.78
CA GLN A 110 -18.17 -27.84 -19.84
C GLN A 110 -17.41 -28.14 -21.13
N ASP A 111 -18.00 -27.79 -22.27
CA ASP A 111 -17.32 -27.93 -23.54
C ASP A 111 -16.06 -27.03 -23.62
N GLN A 112 -15.07 -27.49 -24.37
CA GLN A 112 -13.79 -26.82 -24.51
C GLN A 112 -13.90 -25.39 -25.06
N ARG A 113 -14.87 -25.11 -25.94
CA ARG A 113 -15.08 -23.77 -26.50
C ARG A 113 -15.61 -22.82 -25.43
N THR A 114 -16.44 -23.30 -24.51
CA THR A 114 -16.87 -22.53 -23.34
C THR A 114 -15.69 -22.23 -22.40
N ILE A 115 -14.86 -23.23 -22.08
CA ILE A 115 -13.67 -23.03 -21.22
C ILE A 115 -12.70 -22.03 -21.86
N ARG A 116 -12.45 -22.13 -23.17
CA ARG A 116 -11.61 -21.17 -23.89
C ARG A 116 -12.15 -19.75 -23.77
N ARG A 117 -13.45 -19.54 -24.00
CA ARG A 117 -14.09 -18.22 -23.89
C ARG A 117 -13.98 -17.66 -22.47
N TRP A 118 -14.11 -18.50 -21.46
CA TRP A 118 -13.96 -18.07 -20.06
C TRP A 118 -12.52 -17.73 -19.73
N SER A 119 -11.57 -18.58 -20.13
CA SER A 119 -10.13 -18.35 -20.00
C SER A 119 -9.69 -17.06 -20.69
N ASP A 120 -10.16 -16.78 -21.92
CA ASP A 120 -9.85 -15.52 -22.62
C ASP A 120 -10.28 -14.28 -21.82
N LYS A 121 -11.46 -14.31 -21.20
CA LYS A 121 -11.92 -13.22 -20.30
C LYS A 121 -11.14 -13.19 -18.99
N GLY A 122 -10.79 -14.35 -18.45
CA GLY A 122 -10.04 -14.47 -17.20
C GLY A 122 -8.61 -13.97 -17.33
N LEU A 123 -7.94 -14.17 -18.47
CA LEU A 123 -6.58 -13.68 -18.69
C LEU A 123 -6.51 -12.15 -18.59
N GLN A 124 -7.53 -11.45 -19.08
CA GLN A 124 -7.64 -10.00 -18.94
C GLN A 124 -7.76 -9.57 -17.46
N ARG A 125 -8.60 -10.26 -16.68
CA ARG A 125 -8.77 -10.01 -15.23
C ARG A 125 -7.52 -10.33 -14.42
N ILE A 126 -6.84 -11.41 -14.79
CA ILE A 126 -5.54 -11.77 -14.20
C ILE A 126 -4.51 -10.70 -14.55
N ALA A 127 -4.45 -10.20 -15.78
CA ALA A 127 -3.54 -9.11 -16.14
C ALA A 127 -3.80 -7.85 -15.29
N GLU A 128 -5.05 -7.42 -15.17
CA GLU A 128 -5.45 -6.28 -14.32
C GLU A 128 -5.03 -6.50 -12.86
N SER A 129 -5.30 -7.70 -12.33
CA SER A 129 -4.94 -8.07 -10.98
C SER A 129 -3.43 -8.15 -10.77
N LEU A 130 -2.67 -8.69 -11.72
CA LEU A 130 -1.21 -8.79 -11.62
C LEU A 130 -0.56 -7.41 -11.70
N VAL A 131 -1.05 -6.50 -12.54
CA VAL A 131 -0.57 -5.11 -12.55
C VAL A 131 -0.97 -4.39 -11.27
N ALA A 132 -2.19 -4.59 -10.77
CA ALA A 132 -2.60 -4.04 -9.47
C ALA A 132 -1.74 -4.59 -8.32
N ILE A 133 -1.43 -5.89 -8.33
CA ILE A 133 -0.58 -6.55 -7.35
C ILE A 133 0.87 -6.09 -7.48
N ALA A 134 1.42 -5.96 -8.69
CA ALA A 134 2.76 -5.45 -8.93
C ALA A 134 2.87 -4.00 -8.47
N ASN A 135 1.85 -3.19 -8.77
CA ASN A 135 1.70 -1.86 -8.21
C ASN A 135 1.66 -1.91 -6.69
N LEU A 136 1.03 -2.91 -6.05
CA LEU A 136 1.02 -3.10 -4.59
C LEU A 136 2.31 -3.70 -4.01
N ARG A 137 3.02 -4.57 -4.74
CA ARG A 137 4.26 -5.24 -4.30
C ARG A 137 5.47 -4.34 -4.43
N GLY A 138 5.53 -3.58 -5.52
CA GLY A 138 6.31 -2.36 -5.60
C GLY A 138 5.79 -1.27 -4.66
N ARG A 139 5.09 -1.59 -3.59
CA ARG A 139 4.80 -0.72 -2.44
C ARG A 139 4.95 -1.42 -1.11
N LEU A 140 5.32 -2.70 -1.06
CA LEU A 140 5.82 -3.26 0.17
C LEU A 140 7.15 -2.55 0.49
N GLY A 141 7.07 -1.46 1.26
CA GLY A 141 8.21 -0.67 1.73
C GLY A 141 8.82 0.34 0.74
N LYS A 142 8.05 1.00 -0.13
CA LYS A 142 8.60 2.06 -1.02
C LYS A 142 8.67 3.46 -0.43
N GLU A 143 7.86 3.71 0.58
CA GLU A 143 7.92 4.91 1.43
C GLU A 143 8.31 4.42 2.82
N LEU A 144 9.43 4.89 3.34
CA LEU A 144 9.80 4.72 4.74
C LEU A 144 9.54 6.04 5.45
N LEU A 145 8.68 6.01 6.47
CA LEU A 145 8.46 7.14 7.37
C LEU A 145 9.11 6.82 8.72
N THR A 146 10.14 7.59 9.06
CA THR A 146 10.67 7.60 10.42
C THR A 146 10.10 8.82 11.13
N LEU A 147 9.35 8.56 12.20
CA LEU A 147 8.71 9.56 13.02
C LEU A 147 9.41 9.60 14.38
N ASN A 148 9.98 10.74 14.72
CA ASN A 148 10.63 10.95 16.01
C ASN A 148 9.97 12.10 16.75
N LEU A 149 9.53 11.85 17.98
CA LEU A 149 9.14 12.91 18.91
C LEU A 149 10.38 13.36 19.67
N GLU A 150 10.78 14.62 19.51
CA GLU A 150 11.99 15.21 20.10
C GLU A 150 11.66 16.46 20.93
N GLY A 151 12.60 16.90 21.77
CA GLY A 151 12.51 18.13 22.55
C GLY A 151 11.92 17.95 23.96
N ASP A 152 11.55 19.05 24.58
CA ASP A 152 10.96 19.10 25.93
C ASP A 152 9.95 20.27 26.04
N LEU A 153 9.33 20.47 27.20
CA LEU A 153 8.34 21.55 27.36
C LEU A 153 8.96 22.96 27.42
N GLU A 154 10.26 23.10 27.66
CA GLU A 154 10.94 24.40 27.74
C GLU A 154 11.38 24.89 26.36
N THR A 155 12.04 24.02 25.60
CA THR A 155 12.55 24.26 24.25
C THR A 155 11.50 24.00 23.17
N GLY A 156 10.51 23.19 23.50
CA GLY A 156 9.36 22.84 22.70
C GLY A 156 9.44 21.46 22.08
N VAL A 157 8.29 20.77 22.10
CA VAL A 157 8.16 19.42 21.57
C VAL A 157 7.94 19.48 20.06
N GLN A 158 8.66 18.65 19.31
CA GLN A 158 8.60 18.61 17.86
C GLN A 158 8.43 17.18 17.34
N LEU A 159 7.68 17.05 16.25
CA LEU A 159 7.65 15.85 15.44
C LEU A 159 8.62 16.03 14.26
N VAL A 160 9.64 15.18 14.23
CA VAL A 160 10.57 15.05 13.10
C VAL A 160 10.11 13.91 12.21
N ILE A 161 10.04 14.16 10.90
CA ILE A 161 9.57 13.20 9.91
C ILE A 161 10.63 13.06 8.84
N ASP A 162 11.23 11.88 8.77
CA ASP A 162 12.06 11.49 7.64
C ASP A 162 11.25 10.63 6.69
N GLN A 163 11.09 11.13 5.47
CA GLN A 163 10.51 10.39 4.36
C GLN A 163 11.64 9.95 3.42
N MET A 164 11.79 8.65 3.25
CA MET A 164 12.63 8.08 2.20
C MET A 164 11.75 7.47 1.11
N ASP A 165 12.00 7.87 -0.13
CA ASP A 165 11.38 7.38 -1.35
C ASP A 165 12.44 7.05 -2.42
N PHE A 166 11.99 6.59 -3.59
CA PHE A 166 12.83 6.33 -4.76
C PHE A 166 12.82 7.50 -5.75
N THR A 167 13.93 7.76 -6.43
CA THR A 167 14.09 8.92 -7.34
C THR A 167 13.36 8.79 -8.66
N ASP A 168 13.12 7.57 -9.11
CA ASP A 168 12.44 7.23 -10.36
C ASP A 168 10.91 7.24 -10.24
N LEU A 169 10.38 7.48 -9.04
CA LEU A 169 8.95 7.51 -8.75
C LEU A 169 8.47 8.93 -8.37
N PRO A 170 7.19 9.26 -8.64
CA PRO A 170 6.58 10.48 -8.11
C PRO A 170 6.55 10.46 -6.58
N THR A 171 7.08 11.52 -5.96
CA THR A 171 7.03 11.74 -4.51
C THR A 171 5.88 12.68 -4.16
N ALA A 172 5.17 12.40 -3.06
CA ALA A 172 4.23 13.33 -2.44
C ALA A 172 4.53 13.42 -0.94
N ALA A 173 4.67 14.65 -0.42
CA ALA A 173 4.89 14.85 1.00
C ALA A 173 3.74 14.28 1.84
N PRO A 174 4.00 13.77 3.06
CA PRO A 174 2.96 13.27 3.95
C PRO A 174 1.93 14.35 4.28
N ASP A 175 0.69 13.92 4.42
CA ASP A 175 -0.42 14.70 4.93
C ASP A 175 -0.40 14.69 6.45
N ILE A 176 -0.59 15.85 7.08
CA ILE A 176 -0.50 15.95 8.54
C ILE A 176 -1.66 16.75 9.08
N THR A 177 -2.32 16.17 10.06
CA THR A 177 -3.39 16.83 10.82
C THR A 177 -3.07 16.74 12.30
N ILE A 178 -3.13 17.87 12.98
CA ILE A 178 -2.95 18.00 14.42
C ILE A 178 -4.27 18.44 15.02
N TRP A 179 -4.79 17.66 15.97
CA TRP A 179 -5.88 18.05 16.84
C TRP A 179 -5.30 18.45 18.19
N ALA A 180 -5.46 19.72 18.56
CA ALA A 180 -5.13 20.21 19.88
C ALA A 180 -6.42 20.27 20.70
N TRP A 181 -6.55 19.36 21.66
CA TRP A 181 -7.76 19.14 22.44
C TRP A 181 -7.91 20.19 23.54
N GLN A 182 -9.11 20.75 23.65
CA GLN A 182 -9.52 21.69 24.70
C GLN A 182 -10.33 20.98 25.79
N ASP A 183 -11.02 19.91 25.44
CA ASP A 183 -11.69 18.96 26.35
C ASP A 183 -11.87 17.62 25.61
N GLU A 184 -12.71 16.70 26.13
CA GLU A 184 -12.91 15.37 25.52
C GLU A 184 -13.58 15.40 24.14
N ASP A 185 -14.37 16.44 23.85
CA ASP A 185 -15.22 16.52 22.65
C ASP A 185 -14.80 17.65 21.70
N ASN A 186 -14.02 18.61 22.17
CA ASN A 186 -13.61 19.79 21.42
C ASN A 186 -12.10 19.83 21.18
N ALA A 187 -11.71 19.87 19.91
CA ALA A 187 -10.33 20.09 19.49
C ALA A 187 -10.25 21.15 18.40
N SER A 188 -9.19 21.97 18.43
CA SER A 188 -8.82 22.77 17.27
C SER A 188 -8.02 21.90 16.31
N GLU A 189 -8.52 21.75 15.09
CA GLU A 189 -7.84 21.04 14.01
C GLU A 189 -6.91 21.98 13.23
N LEU A 190 -5.68 21.54 13.03
CA LEU A 190 -4.68 22.21 12.20
C LEU A 190 -4.16 21.22 11.17
N HIS A 191 -4.45 21.51 9.90
CA HIS A 191 -3.89 20.78 8.77
C HIS A 191 -2.58 21.43 8.33
N ILE A 192 -1.53 20.63 8.13
CA ILE A 192 -0.19 21.09 7.75
C ILE A 192 0.14 20.52 6.37
N ASP A 193 0.19 21.40 5.37
CA ASP A 193 0.73 21.07 4.05
C ASP A 193 2.26 21.13 4.09
N LEU A 194 2.89 19.95 4.13
CA LEU A 194 4.34 19.82 4.16
C LEU A 194 5.04 20.36 2.91
N ASN A 195 4.35 20.49 1.77
CA ASN A 195 4.95 21.08 0.57
C ASN A 195 5.23 22.58 0.74
N GLN A 196 4.57 23.23 1.71
CA GLN A 196 4.75 24.63 2.05
C GLN A 196 5.67 24.83 3.26
N GLN A 197 6.18 23.74 3.86
CA GLN A 197 7.08 23.78 4.99
C GLN A 197 8.55 23.71 4.55
N ALA A 198 9.43 24.31 5.35
CA ALA A 198 10.86 24.18 5.13
C ALA A 198 11.29 22.72 5.39
N SER A 199 11.92 22.11 4.39
CA SER A 199 12.45 20.75 4.48
C SER A 199 13.93 20.72 4.14
N ARG A 200 14.62 19.68 4.61
CA ARG A 200 15.97 19.33 4.14
C ARG A 200 15.87 18.12 3.25
N SER A 201 16.53 18.14 2.10
CA SER A 201 16.53 17.01 1.18
C SER A 201 17.94 16.54 0.85
N ALA A 202 18.06 15.25 0.58
CA ALA A 202 19.25 14.63 0.03
C ALA A 202 18.82 13.57 -0.99
N GLU A 203 19.57 13.44 -2.08
CA GLU A 203 19.23 12.54 -3.18
C GLU A 203 20.49 11.84 -3.70
N ASN A 204 20.35 10.56 -4.06
CA ASN A 204 21.32 9.81 -4.85
C ASN A 204 20.58 9.14 -6.05
N PRO A 205 21.25 8.43 -6.96
CA PRO A 205 20.59 7.85 -8.15
C PRO A 205 19.44 6.86 -7.87
N THR A 206 19.24 6.44 -6.63
CA THR A 206 18.24 5.43 -6.25
C THR A 206 17.22 6.01 -5.27
N TYR A 207 17.67 6.75 -4.25
CA TYR A 207 16.85 7.20 -3.14
C TYR A 207 16.81 8.72 -2.99
N ARG A 208 15.66 9.21 -2.57
CA ARG A 208 15.42 10.57 -2.12
C ARG A 208 15.02 10.54 -0.64
N ASN A 209 15.66 11.37 0.16
CA ASN A 209 15.31 11.60 1.56
C ASN A 209 14.85 13.03 1.75
N GLN A 210 13.75 13.21 2.48
CA GLN A 210 13.22 14.50 2.88
C GLN A 210 12.95 14.50 4.38
N ARG A 211 13.50 15.49 5.09
CA ARG A 211 13.29 15.70 6.51
C ARG A 211 12.42 16.93 6.74
N TYR A 212 11.34 16.72 7.47
CA TYR A 212 10.43 17.76 7.95
C TYR A 212 10.52 17.88 9.48
N ARG A 213 10.25 19.08 9.99
CA ARG A 213 10.14 19.34 11.44
C ARG A 213 8.88 20.15 11.70
N ILE A 214 8.06 19.65 12.61
CA ILE A 214 6.80 20.29 12.98
C ILE A 214 6.78 20.51 14.47
N ALA A 215 6.61 21.77 14.87
CA ALA A 215 6.42 22.11 16.28
C ALA A 215 5.00 21.73 16.72
N LEU A 216 4.89 21.04 17.86
CA LEU A 216 3.60 20.75 18.47
C LEU A 216 3.11 21.97 19.28
N PRO A 217 1.78 22.16 19.42
CA PRO A 217 1.21 23.20 20.27
C PRO A 217 1.54 23.05 21.77
N ASN A 218 2.73 23.47 22.21
CA ASN A 218 3.22 23.31 23.59
C ASN A 218 2.25 23.80 24.68
N GLU A 219 1.50 24.87 24.43
CA GLU A 219 0.53 25.39 25.41
C GLU A 219 -0.54 24.36 25.79
N HIS A 220 -0.89 23.45 24.86
CA HIS A 220 -1.81 22.35 25.15
C HIS A 220 -1.16 21.23 25.95
N LEU A 221 0.16 21.02 25.82
CA LEU A 221 0.92 20.02 26.58
C LEU A 221 1.11 20.41 28.05
N LYS A 222 0.97 21.69 28.40
CA LYS A 222 1.06 22.20 29.78
C LYS A 222 -0.25 22.08 30.56
N ARG A 223 -1.32 21.57 29.95
CA ARG A 223 -2.62 21.40 30.62
C ARG A 223 -2.54 20.25 31.64
N THR A 224 -3.14 20.48 32.80
CA THR A 224 -3.12 19.55 33.95
C THR A 224 -4.41 18.74 34.12
N GLY A 225 -5.38 18.90 33.21
CA GLY A 225 -6.64 18.16 33.26
C GLY A 225 -6.52 16.78 32.61
N PRO A 226 -7.30 15.78 33.05
CA PRO A 226 -7.29 14.44 32.46
C PRO A 226 -7.74 14.47 31.00
N GLY A 227 -7.22 13.53 30.21
CA GLY A 227 -7.67 13.29 28.83
C GLY A 227 -6.60 13.58 27.77
N ARG A 228 -7.07 13.67 26.53
CA ARG A 228 -6.25 13.92 25.35
C ARG A 228 -5.79 15.37 25.34
N LEU A 229 -4.53 15.58 24.99
CA LEU A 229 -3.95 16.92 24.81
C LEU A 229 -3.71 17.20 23.33
N ILE A 230 -3.01 16.29 22.66
CA ILE A 230 -2.65 16.42 21.25
C ILE A 230 -2.84 15.07 20.57
N THR A 231 -3.50 15.07 19.41
CA THR A 231 -3.46 13.93 18.48
C THR A 231 -2.84 14.40 17.19
N VAL A 232 -1.88 13.64 16.66
CA VAL A 232 -1.26 13.89 15.36
C VAL A 232 -1.53 12.70 14.47
N ALA A 233 -2.16 12.92 13.33
CA ALA A 233 -2.21 11.95 12.24
C ALA A 233 -1.18 12.32 11.18
N VAL A 234 -0.35 11.34 10.81
CA VAL A 234 0.57 11.42 9.68
C VAL A 234 0.14 10.38 8.66
N GLN A 235 -0.21 10.85 7.47
CA GLN A 235 -0.57 10.02 6.34
C GLN A 235 0.40 10.28 5.20
N GLY A 236 1.44 9.44 5.07
CA GLY A 236 2.23 9.35 3.83
C GLY A 236 1.36 9.26 2.56
N ARG A 237 1.89 9.78 1.46
CA ARG A 237 1.15 9.93 0.19
C ARG A 237 1.91 9.37 -1.01
N SER A 238 3.20 9.07 -0.85
CA SER A 238 4.03 8.52 -1.92
C SER A 238 3.69 7.06 -2.24
N ALA A 239 3.31 6.25 -1.24
CA ALA A 239 2.96 4.84 -1.49
C ALA A 239 1.81 4.33 -0.58
N PRO A 240 0.78 3.63 -1.10
CA PRO A 240 -0.31 3.07 -0.28
C PRO A 240 0.08 1.83 0.56
N SER A 241 1.36 1.49 0.62
CA SER A 241 1.96 0.58 1.60
C SER A 241 3.30 1.19 2.01
N ARG A 242 3.62 1.19 3.31
CA ARG A 242 4.78 1.90 3.85
C ARG A 242 5.32 1.21 5.09
N THR A 243 6.59 1.43 5.37
CA THR A 243 7.21 1.05 6.64
C THR A 243 7.22 2.28 7.54
N VAL A 244 6.84 2.09 8.79
CA VAL A 244 6.85 3.16 9.79
C VAL A 244 7.80 2.77 10.90
N ILE A 245 8.71 3.67 11.23
CA ILE A 245 9.54 3.59 12.43
C ILE A 245 9.09 4.72 13.35
N TRP A 246 8.85 4.39 14.61
CA TRP A 246 8.47 5.35 15.64
C TRP A 246 9.52 5.35 16.75
N THR A 247 9.96 6.54 17.13
CA THR A 247 10.81 6.77 18.30
C THR A 247 10.26 7.92 19.13
N GLN A 248 10.35 7.78 20.45
CA GLN A 248 10.05 8.84 21.41
C GLN A 248 11.33 9.18 22.15
N GLU A 249 11.98 10.27 21.75
CA GLU A 249 13.18 10.80 22.39
C GLU A 249 12.90 12.08 23.21
N ALA A 250 11.68 12.62 23.10
CA ALA A 250 11.24 13.78 23.86
C ALA A 250 11.22 13.52 25.36
N VAL A 251 11.72 14.49 26.12
CA VAL A 251 11.69 14.49 27.59
C VAL A 251 10.37 15.10 28.03
N LEU A 252 9.40 14.24 28.30
CA LEU A 252 8.07 14.64 28.76
C LEU A 252 7.94 14.47 30.28
N PRO A 253 7.12 15.30 30.95
CA PRO A 253 6.74 15.05 32.33
C PRO A 253 6.14 13.65 32.51
N PRO A 254 6.34 13.01 33.67
CA PRO A 254 5.91 11.64 33.93
C PRO A 254 4.38 11.46 33.87
N GLU A 255 3.61 12.54 34.03
CA GLU A 255 2.16 12.56 33.87
C GLU A 255 1.70 12.47 32.41
N LEU A 256 2.56 12.74 31.42
CA LEU A 256 2.22 12.64 30.01
C LEU A 256 2.52 11.24 29.48
N ARG A 257 1.60 10.72 28.67
CA ARG A 257 1.75 9.47 27.95
C ARG A 257 1.68 9.72 26.46
N VAL A 258 2.52 9.01 25.72
CA VAL A 258 2.48 8.99 24.26
C VAL A 258 2.05 7.60 23.83
N GLU A 259 0.93 7.53 23.13
CA GLU A 259 0.45 6.32 22.50
C GLU A 259 0.56 6.45 20.99
N THR A 260 1.01 5.40 20.32
CA THR A 260 1.15 5.38 18.86
C THR A 260 0.40 4.21 18.30
N THR A 261 -0.48 4.49 17.34
CA THR A 261 -1.26 3.49 16.62
C THR A 261 -0.94 3.61 15.13
N VAL A 262 -0.60 2.50 14.51
CA VAL A 262 -0.39 2.43 13.05
C VAL A 262 -1.56 1.66 12.44
N HIS A 263 -2.32 2.32 11.56
CA HIS A 263 -3.40 1.70 10.82
C HIS A 263 -3.23 1.93 9.32
N ARG A 264 -2.85 0.86 8.60
CA ARG A 264 -2.57 0.86 7.16
C ARG A 264 -1.53 1.91 6.77
N THR A 265 -2.00 3.07 6.29
CA THR A 265 -1.21 4.19 5.80
C THR A 265 -1.10 5.30 6.85
N MET A 266 -1.96 5.32 7.86
CA MET A 266 -1.97 6.40 8.83
C MET A 266 -1.24 6.00 10.11
N VAL A 267 -0.36 6.88 10.56
CA VAL A 267 0.21 6.81 11.91
C VAL A 267 -0.49 7.84 12.75
N MET A 268 -1.07 7.43 13.86
CA MET A 268 -1.63 8.32 14.85
C MET A 268 -0.76 8.30 16.10
N MET A 269 -0.34 9.46 16.53
CA MET A 269 0.29 9.69 17.83
C MET A 269 -0.71 10.45 18.70
N GLU A 270 -0.91 9.99 19.92
CA GLU A 270 -1.72 10.68 20.92
C GLU A 270 -0.85 10.99 22.13
N ILE A 271 -0.87 12.25 22.55
CA ILE A 271 -0.30 12.70 23.82
C ILE A 271 -1.47 13.01 24.75
N SER A 272 -1.52 12.31 25.87
CA SER A 272 -2.56 12.46 26.88
C SER A 272 -1.95 12.56 28.28
N THR A 273 -2.69 13.14 29.22
CA THR A 273 -2.33 13.02 30.63
C THR A 273 -2.80 11.67 31.14
N ALA A 274 -1.98 10.96 31.90
CA ALA A 274 -2.40 9.77 32.61
C ALA A 274 -3.52 10.12 33.59
N GLY A 275 -4.76 9.73 33.29
CA GLY A 275 -5.82 9.71 34.30
C GLY A 275 -5.37 8.79 35.43
N SER A 276 -5.40 9.27 36.68
CA SER A 276 -5.41 8.38 37.83
C SER A 276 -6.58 7.42 37.63
N LEU A 277 -6.27 6.14 37.40
CA LEU A 277 -7.24 5.05 37.46
C LEU A 277 -8.10 5.15 38.73
#